data_AF-A0A151H921-F1
#
_entry.id   AF-A0A151H921-F1
#
_cell.length_a   1.000
_cell.length_b   1.000
_cell.length_c   1.000
_cell.angle_alpha   90.00
_cell.angle_beta   90.00
_cell.angle_gamma   90.00
#
_symmetry.space_group_name_H-M   'P 1'
#
loop_
_entity.id
_entity.type
_entity.pdbx_description
1 polymer ?
#
loop_
_entity_poly.entity_id
_entity_poly.type
_entity_poly.pdbx_seq_one_letter_code
_entity_poly.pdbx_strand_id
1 'polypeptide(L)'
;MPPEIVREKIAREYVERIWREIKKPPAFENSSPYDLFDFEVFGFAHKFMNPEQFERDVAALRELWQKSLRPPSYSRHVPADGFARYATSIWEVIKKQEQLNIPNQKEMLAIYRCQEIKASVLSSLGAAVAATNAMVQRGQMDETAFSQWLRDVASKALAEYLEHASRYQSEVCQRVKADLLEGIVSAVQPVVDCLLSHVRDSIANAFLDKLTSSFTAAAGDATRTLAGRPVLDAWANYNDAS
;
A
#
# COMPACT_ATOMS: atom_id res chain seq x y z
N MET A 1 0.94 49.12 18.27
CA MET A 1 2.02 48.31 18.87
C MET A 1 3.28 48.56 18.07
N PRO A 2 4.44 48.80 18.70
CA PRO A 2 5.70 48.94 17.98
C PRO A 2 5.99 47.70 17.10
N PRO A 3 6.48 47.86 15.86
CA PRO A 3 6.74 46.75 14.94
C PRO A 3 7.68 45.68 15.51
N GLU A 4 8.64 46.08 16.34
CA GLU A 4 9.61 45.17 16.96
C GLU A 4 8.96 44.17 17.92
N ILE A 5 7.99 44.63 18.71
CA ILE A 5 7.26 43.75 19.64
C ILE A 5 6.40 42.76 18.87
N VAL A 6 5.82 43.18 17.74
CA VAL A 6 5.06 42.29 16.85
C VAL A 6 5.98 41.25 16.22
N ARG A 7 7.17 41.66 15.77
CA ARG A 7 8.19 40.75 15.22
C ARG A 7 8.62 39.70 16.24
N GLU A 8 8.95 40.11 17.46
CA GLU A 8 9.36 39.19 18.53
C GLU A 8 8.25 38.19 18.86
N LYS A 9 7.00 38.67 18.91
CA LYS A 9 5.83 37.82 19.16
C LYS A 9 5.59 36.81 18.04
N ILE A 10 5.66 37.24 16.77
CA ILE A 10 5.51 36.36 15.62
C ILE A 10 6.61 35.29 15.60
N ALA A 11 7.85 35.71 15.80
CA ALA A 11 9.02 34.85 15.85
C ALA A 11 8.87 33.74 16.92
N ARG A 12 8.65 34.14 18.17
CA ARG A 12 8.61 33.21 19.31
C ARG A 12 7.34 32.35 19.34
N GLU A 13 6.17 32.95 19.14
CA GLU A 13 4.90 32.23 19.36
C GLU A 13 4.49 31.36 18.17
N TYR A 14 4.85 31.76 16.95
CA TYR A 14 4.39 31.08 15.75
C TYR A 14 5.53 30.35 15.05
N VAL A 15 6.60 31.05 14.68
CA VAL A 15 7.68 30.47 13.87
C VAL A 15 8.38 29.34 14.61
N GLU A 16 8.86 29.60 15.84
CA GLU A 16 9.56 28.58 16.64
C GLU A 16 8.65 27.42 17.05
N ARG A 17 7.35 27.70 17.26
CA ARG A 17 6.38 26.65 17.58
C ARG A 17 6.15 25.72 16.39
N ILE A 18 5.82 26.29 15.22
CA ILE A 18 5.65 25.52 13.98
C ILE A 18 6.92 24.72 13.68
N TRP A 19 8.09 25.34 13.83
CA TRP A 19 9.38 24.68 13.57
C TRP A 19 9.64 23.48 14.49
N ARG A 20 9.16 23.50 15.74
CA ARG A 20 9.26 22.36 16.66
C ARG A 20 8.26 21.26 16.36
N GLU A 21 7.07 21.60 15.86
CA GLU A 21 5.99 20.65 15.61
C GLU A 21 6.16 19.87 14.29
N ILE A 22 6.87 20.43 13.31
CA ILE A 22 7.14 19.73 12.05
C ILE A 22 8.12 18.57 12.23
N LYS A 23 7.86 17.46 11.51
CA LYS A 23 8.83 16.36 11.41
C LYS A 23 9.96 16.79 10.47
N LYS A 24 11.15 16.99 11.04
CA LYS A 24 12.34 17.38 10.27
C LYS A 24 13.11 16.16 9.77
N PRO A 25 13.73 16.22 8.57
CA PRO A 25 14.69 15.20 8.14
C PRO A 25 15.91 15.17 9.08
N PRO A 26 16.65 14.05 9.18
CA PRO A 26 17.80 13.91 10.07
C PRO A 26 18.85 15.03 9.91
N ALA A 27 19.08 15.50 8.68
CA ALA A 27 20.02 16.57 8.38
C ALA A 27 19.66 17.93 9.03
N PHE A 28 18.40 18.11 9.43
CA PHE A 28 17.86 19.37 9.97
C PHE A 28 17.25 19.20 11.36
N GLU A 29 17.50 18.08 12.05
CA GLU A 29 16.86 17.78 13.33
C GLU A 29 17.13 18.87 14.38
N ASN A 30 18.39 19.31 14.46
CA ASN A 30 18.87 20.35 15.37
C ASN A 30 18.94 21.75 14.76
N SER A 31 18.42 21.96 13.55
CA SER A 31 18.43 23.30 12.95
C SER A 31 17.36 24.20 13.56
N SER A 32 17.64 25.50 13.52
CA SER A 32 16.77 26.61 13.85
C SER A 32 16.00 27.08 12.60
N PRO A 33 14.78 27.64 12.73
CA PRO A 33 14.10 28.22 11.56
C PRO A 33 14.91 29.36 10.93
N TYR A 34 15.71 30.05 11.74
CA TYR A 34 16.57 31.16 11.32
C TYR A 34 17.80 30.74 10.52
N ASP A 35 18.13 29.44 10.51
CA ASP A 35 19.21 28.92 9.67
C ASP A 35 18.78 28.80 8.19
N LEU A 36 17.46 28.76 7.93
CA LEU A 36 16.90 28.61 6.59
C LEU A 36 16.08 29.82 6.13
N PHE A 37 15.50 30.59 7.06
CA PHE A 37 14.55 31.66 6.76
C PHE A 37 14.87 32.93 7.53
N ASP A 38 14.83 34.06 6.82
CA ASP A 38 14.87 35.39 7.40
C ASP A 38 13.45 35.94 7.56
N PHE A 39 13.16 36.52 8.73
CA PHE A 39 11.83 37.04 9.07
C PHE A 39 11.86 38.54 9.33
N GLU A 40 11.14 39.31 8.51
CA GLU A 40 10.98 40.76 8.61
C GLU A 40 9.50 41.15 8.70
N VAL A 41 9.17 42.17 9.49
CA VAL A 41 7.79 42.62 9.74
C VAL A 41 7.65 44.10 9.41
N PHE A 42 6.66 44.43 8.58
CA PHE A 42 6.36 45.79 8.16
C PHE A 42 4.96 46.19 8.60
N GLY A 43 4.86 47.35 9.25
CA GLY A 43 3.58 47.96 9.61
C GLY A 43 3.11 48.89 8.51
N PHE A 44 1.82 48.82 8.16
CA PHE A 44 1.18 49.70 7.21
C PHE A 44 0.03 50.43 7.87
N ALA A 45 -0.16 51.71 7.55
CA ALA A 45 -1.38 52.43 7.87
C ALA A 45 -2.60 51.79 7.18
N HIS A 46 -3.79 51.99 7.74
CA HIS A 46 -5.00 51.42 7.16
C HIS A 46 -5.34 52.11 5.84
N LYS A 47 -5.32 51.35 4.74
CA LYS A 47 -5.45 51.84 3.35
C LYS A 47 -6.60 52.83 3.13
N PHE A 48 -7.78 52.57 3.71
CA PHE A 48 -8.96 53.41 3.49
C PHE A 48 -9.10 54.57 4.48
N MET A 49 -8.54 54.42 5.69
CA MET A 49 -8.69 55.46 6.72
C MET A 49 -7.61 56.52 6.57
N ASN A 50 -6.38 56.11 6.25
CA ASN A 50 -5.21 56.99 6.07
C ASN A 50 -4.47 56.64 4.77
N PRO A 51 -5.06 56.88 3.58
CA PRO A 51 -4.48 56.49 2.29
C PRO A 51 -3.12 57.13 2.04
N GLU A 52 -2.92 58.40 2.40
CA GLU A 52 -1.65 59.11 2.18
C GLU A 52 -0.50 58.52 3.00
N GLN A 53 -0.77 58.06 4.23
CA GLN A 53 0.25 57.39 5.04
C GLN A 53 0.52 55.99 4.48
N PHE A 54 -0.51 55.26 4.05
CA PHE A 54 -0.33 53.95 3.42
C PHE A 54 0.57 54.01 2.19
N GLU A 55 0.36 54.99 1.29
CA GLU A 55 1.21 55.18 0.11
C GLU A 55 2.67 55.52 0.49
N ARG A 56 2.87 56.30 1.57
CA ARG A 56 4.21 56.56 2.11
C ARG A 56 4.87 55.28 2.64
N ASP A 57 4.12 54.44 3.35
CA ASP A 57 4.63 53.17 3.88
C ASP A 57 4.99 52.19 2.73
N VAL A 58 4.19 52.16 1.66
CA VAL A 58 4.49 51.41 0.43
C VAL A 58 5.78 51.90 -0.24
N ALA A 59 5.94 53.22 -0.36
CA ALA A 59 7.14 53.81 -0.93
C ALA A 59 8.39 53.46 -0.11
N ALA A 60 8.29 53.52 1.22
CA ALA A 60 9.36 53.12 2.13
C ALA A 60 9.73 51.64 1.98
N LEU A 61 8.73 50.74 1.90
CA LEU A 61 9.00 49.31 1.66
C LEU A 61 9.68 49.07 0.31
N ARG A 62 9.26 49.78 -0.74
CA ARG A 62 9.90 49.68 -2.07
C ARG A 62 11.37 50.07 -2.01
N GLU A 63 11.70 51.13 -1.28
CA GLU A 63 13.08 51.56 -1.09
C GLU A 63 13.91 50.49 -0.35
N LEU A 64 13.36 49.92 0.72
CA LEU A 64 13.99 48.81 1.45
C LEU A 64 14.17 47.57 0.57
N TRP A 65 13.19 47.25 -0.29
CA TRP A 65 13.29 46.16 -1.24
C TRP A 65 14.46 46.31 -2.21
N GLN A 66 14.73 47.54 -2.64
CA GLN A 66 15.84 47.81 -3.54
C GLN A 66 17.21 47.76 -2.85
N LYS A 67 17.25 48.05 -1.53
CA LYS A 67 18.50 48.16 -0.77
C LYS A 67 18.90 46.89 -0.03
N SER A 68 17.98 46.28 0.73
CA SER A 68 18.34 45.26 1.73
C SER A 68 17.48 44.00 1.74
N LEU A 69 16.26 43.99 1.20
CA LEU A 69 15.37 42.81 1.29
C LEU A 69 15.61 41.71 0.24
N ARG A 70 16.61 41.86 -0.63
CA ARG A 70 17.04 40.81 -1.57
C ARG A 70 18.52 40.46 -1.45
N PRO A 71 18.96 39.89 -0.32
CA PRO A 71 20.29 39.30 -0.22
C PRO A 71 20.57 38.37 -1.41
N PRO A 72 21.78 38.42 -2.02
CA PRO A 72 22.14 37.51 -3.11
C PRO A 72 22.04 36.02 -2.74
N SER A 73 22.16 35.69 -1.45
CA SER A 73 22.00 34.33 -0.90
C SER A 73 20.63 33.71 -1.16
N TYR A 74 19.59 34.51 -1.40
CA TYR A 74 18.25 33.98 -1.71
C TYR A 74 18.15 33.45 -3.14
N SER A 75 19.06 33.86 -4.02
CA SER A 75 19.08 33.41 -5.40
C SER A 75 19.63 31.99 -5.50
N ARG A 76 18.89 31.11 -6.17
CA ARG A 76 19.38 29.79 -6.60
C ARG A 76 20.23 29.87 -7.88
N HIS A 77 20.48 31.09 -8.38
CA HIS A 77 21.31 31.35 -9.57
C HIS A 77 20.79 30.64 -10.84
N VAL A 78 19.47 30.46 -10.93
CA VAL A 78 18.81 29.87 -12.10
C VAL A 78 18.72 30.93 -13.21
N PRO A 79 19.24 30.67 -14.42
CA PRO A 79 19.09 31.57 -15.56
C PRO A 79 17.63 31.83 -15.93
N ALA A 80 17.33 33.02 -16.44
CA ALA A 80 15.95 33.43 -16.71
C ALA A 80 15.25 32.56 -17.78
N ASP A 81 16.00 32.12 -18.79
CA ASP A 81 15.55 31.21 -19.85
C ASP A 81 15.28 29.77 -19.32
N GLY A 82 15.99 29.36 -18.27
CA GLY A 82 15.82 28.07 -17.61
C GLY A 82 14.77 28.07 -16.50
N PHE A 83 14.35 29.23 -15.99
CA PHE A 83 13.52 29.35 -14.80
C PHE A 83 12.17 28.62 -14.95
N ALA A 84 11.51 28.75 -16.10
CA ALA A 84 10.22 28.10 -16.34
C ALA A 84 10.33 26.57 -16.19
N ARG A 85 11.35 25.94 -16.79
CA ARG A 85 11.57 24.49 -16.69
C ARG A 85 11.92 24.08 -15.26
N TYR A 86 12.77 24.85 -14.59
CA TYR A 86 13.14 24.61 -13.19
C TYR A 86 11.90 24.65 -12.27
N ALA A 87 11.05 25.67 -12.41
CA ALA A 87 9.80 25.81 -11.65
C ALA A 87 8.83 24.65 -11.95
N THR A 88 8.67 24.24 -13.22
CA THR A 88 7.86 23.07 -13.59
C THR A 88 8.38 21.80 -12.93
N SER A 89 9.70 21.58 -12.90
CA SER A 89 10.27 20.40 -12.25
C SER A 89 9.97 20.37 -10.76
N ILE A 90 10.09 21.50 -10.05
CA ILE A 90 9.71 21.60 -8.63
C ILE A 90 8.22 21.32 -8.46
N TRP A 91 7.38 21.89 -9.32
CA TRP A 91 5.92 21.72 -9.25
C TRP A 91 5.50 20.26 -9.41
N GLU A 92 6.12 19.52 -10.33
CA GLU A 92 5.84 18.10 -10.51
C GLU A 92 6.28 17.25 -9.31
N VAL A 93 7.37 17.63 -8.61
CA VAL A 93 7.75 16.99 -7.34
C VAL A 93 6.71 17.27 -6.26
N ILE A 94 6.27 18.53 -6.12
CA ILE A 94 5.23 18.93 -5.16
C ILE A 94 3.93 18.16 -5.40
N LYS A 95 3.47 18.06 -6.66
CA LYS A 95 2.24 17.33 -7.02
C LYS A 95 2.28 15.85 -6.69
N LYS A 96 3.45 15.21 -6.80
CA LYS A 96 3.63 13.78 -6.54
C LYS A 96 3.74 13.48 -5.04
N GLN A 97 3.95 14.48 -4.21
CA GLN A 97 4.17 14.26 -2.79
C GLN A 97 2.85 14.02 -2.06
N GLU A 98 2.54 12.75 -1.82
CA GLU A 98 1.32 12.29 -1.16
C GLU A 98 1.09 12.93 0.22
N GLN A 99 2.14 13.31 0.93
CA GLN A 99 2.05 13.96 2.25
C GLN A 99 1.40 15.36 2.20
N LEU A 100 1.34 16.01 1.03
CA LEU A 100 0.65 17.28 0.84
C LEU A 100 -0.85 17.10 0.58
N ASN A 101 -1.31 15.88 0.29
CA ASN A 101 -2.73 15.56 0.21
C ASN A 101 -3.28 15.40 1.63
N ILE A 102 -3.47 16.52 2.33
CA ILE A 102 -4.15 16.54 3.61
C ILE A 102 -5.65 16.43 3.32
N PRO A 103 -6.29 15.28 3.60
CA PRO A 103 -7.72 15.14 3.39
C PRO A 103 -8.45 16.18 4.25
N ASN A 104 -9.45 16.84 3.69
CA ASN A 104 -10.30 17.74 4.47
C ASN A 104 -11.07 16.93 5.53
N GLN A 105 -11.59 17.60 6.56
CA GLN A 105 -12.27 16.93 7.69
C GLN A 105 -13.40 15.98 7.26
N LYS A 106 -14.13 16.33 6.19
CA LYS A 106 -15.22 15.51 5.65
C LYS A 106 -14.69 14.23 5.00
N GLU A 107 -13.61 14.34 4.25
CA GLU A 107 -12.91 13.20 3.62
C GLU A 107 -12.24 12.31 4.66
N MET A 108 -11.61 12.90 5.68
CA MET A 108 -11.03 12.15 6.79
C MET A 108 -12.10 11.33 7.54
N LEU A 109 -13.26 11.94 7.82
CA LEU A 109 -14.38 11.23 8.44
C LEU A 109 -14.89 10.08 7.57
N ALA A 110 -15.03 10.31 6.27
CA ALA A 110 -15.45 9.26 5.33
C ALA A 110 -14.47 8.10 5.28
N ILE A 111 -13.16 8.37 5.25
CA ILE A 111 -12.12 7.34 5.30
C ILE A 111 -12.30 6.50 6.56
N TYR A 112 -12.37 7.16 7.72
CA TYR A 112 -12.54 6.48 9.00
C TYR A 112 -13.80 5.60 9.01
N ARG A 113 -14.95 6.14 8.60
CA ARG A 113 -16.23 5.41 8.58
C ARG A 113 -16.25 4.25 7.60
N CYS A 114 -15.76 4.44 6.38
CA CYS A 114 -15.67 3.35 5.40
C CYS A 114 -14.73 2.23 5.89
N GLN A 115 -13.62 2.57 6.55
CA GLN A 115 -12.71 1.58 7.14
C GLN A 115 -13.36 0.82 8.31
N GLU A 116 -14.12 1.49 9.18
CA GLU A 116 -14.89 0.83 10.25
C GLU A 116 -15.91 -0.15 9.68
N ILE A 117 -16.69 0.25 8.66
CA ILE A 117 -17.66 -0.62 8.00
C ILE A 117 -16.95 -1.83 7.39
N LYS A 118 -15.83 -1.61 6.68
CA LYS A 118 -15.01 -2.70 6.12
C LYS A 118 -14.59 -3.69 7.21
N ALA A 119 -14.07 -3.21 8.33
CA ALA A 119 -13.63 -4.07 9.43
C ALA A 119 -14.80 -4.89 10.03
N SER A 120 -15.96 -4.27 10.19
CA SER A 120 -17.18 -4.95 10.65
C SER A 120 -17.60 -6.08 9.70
N VAL A 121 -17.64 -5.80 8.38
CA VAL A 121 -17.99 -6.79 7.36
C VAL A 121 -16.97 -7.93 7.31
N LEU A 122 -15.66 -7.63 7.38
CA LEU A 122 -14.63 -8.67 7.44
C LEU A 122 -14.73 -9.53 8.71
N SER A 123 -15.11 -8.94 9.85
CA SER A 123 -15.35 -9.69 11.07
C SER A 123 -16.56 -10.61 10.97
N SER A 124 -17.63 -10.20 10.28
CA SER A 124 -18.85 -11.02 10.13
C SER A 124 -18.62 -12.24 9.22
N LEU A 125 -17.64 -12.14 8.30
CA LEU A 125 -17.21 -13.22 7.42
C LEU A 125 -16.49 -14.37 8.15
N GLY A 126 -15.82 -14.09 9.28
CA GLY A 126 -14.93 -15.05 9.95
C GLY A 126 -15.60 -16.38 10.30
N ALA A 127 -16.83 -16.34 10.82
CA ALA A 127 -17.56 -17.57 11.19
C ALA A 127 -17.93 -18.42 9.97
N ALA A 128 -18.33 -17.79 8.87
CA ALA A 128 -18.68 -18.49 7.62
C ALA A 128 -17.45 -19.15 7.00
N VAL A 129 -16.32 -18.42 6.94
CA VAL A 129 -15.05 -18.95 6.44
C VAL A 129 -14.57 -20.13 7.29
N ALA A 130 -14.63 -20.01 8.62
CA ALA A 130 -14.21 -21.10 9.52
C ALA A 130 -15.08 -22.36 9.35
N ALA A 131 -16.40 -22.19 9.24
CA ALA A 131 -17.32 -23.31 9.00
C ALA A 131 -17.02 -24.02 7.67
N THR A 132 -16.81 -23.25 6.60
CA THR A 132 -16.45 -23.78 5.27
C THR A 132 -15.10 -24.47 5.29
N ASN A 133 -14.09 -23.90 5.95
CA ASN A 133 -12.78 -24.53 6.08
C ASN A 133 -12.88 -25.93 6.74
N ALA A 134 -13.72 -26.06 7.78
CA ALA A 134 -13.97 -27.35 8.43
C ALA A 134 -14.74 -28.34 7.54
N MET A 135 -15.57 -27.87 6.60
CA MET A 135 -16.22 -28.73 5.60
C MET A 135 -15.22 -29.23 4.56
N VAL A 136 -14.34 -28.35 4.07
CA VAL A 136 -13.26 -28.71 3.15
C VAL A 136 -12.35 -29.76 3.75
N GLN A 137 -11.91 -29.58 5.01
CA GLN A 137 -11.06 -30.54 5.73
C GLN A 137 -11.69 -31.94 5.84
N ARG A 138 -13.02 -32.04 5.82
CA ARG A 138 -13.75 -33.32 5.85
C ARG A 138 -14.02 -33.91 4.46
N GLY A 139 -13.55 -33.26 3.40
CA GLY A 139 -13.79 -33.66 2.01
C GLY A 139 -15.25 -33.49 1.56
N GLN A 140 -16.04 -32.66 2.25
CA GLN A 140 -17.48 -32.50 2.01
C GLN A 140 -17.79 -31.34 1.07
N MET A 141 -16.82 -30.90 0.28
CA MET A 141 -16.93 -29.69 -0.53
C MET A 141 -16.32 -29.90 -1.90
N ASP A 142 -17.13 -29.74 -2.94
CA ASP A 142 -16.71 -29.80 -4.33
C ASP A 142 -16.41 -28.41 -4.91
N GLU A 143 -15.81 -28.37 -6.11
CA GLU A 143 -15.39 -27.14 -6.79
C GLU A 143 -16.58 -26.22 -7.12
N THR A 144 -17.72 -26.79 -7.48
CA THR A 144 -18.94 -26.04 -7.83
C THR A 144 -19.55 -25.37 -6.62
N ALA A 145 -19.64 -26.09 -5.50
CA ALA A 145 -20.13 -25.60 -4.22
C ALA A 145 -19.19 -24.52 -3.67
N PHE A 146 -17.87 -24.68 -3.81
CA PHE A 146 -16.90 -23.64 -3.46
C PHE A 146 -17.09 -22.36 -4.27
N SER A 147 -17.18 -22.48 -5.59
CA SER A 147 -17.35 -21.33 -6.49
C SER A 147 -18.66 -20.59 -6.24
N GLN A 148 -19.73 -21.31 -5.87
CA GLN A 148 -21.00 -20.70 -5.51
C GLN A 148 -20.91 -20.00 -4.15
N TRP A 149 -20.40 -20.70 -3.14
CA TRP A 149 -20.21 -20.14 -1.80
C TRP A 149 -19.36 -18.88 -1.80
N LEU A 150 -18.24 -18.87 -2.53
CA LEU A 150 -17.36 -17.71 -2.64
C LEU A 150 -18.08 -16.50 -3.24
N ARG A 151 -18.90 -16.72 -4.28
CA ARG A 151 -19.71 -15.66 -4.90
C ARG A 151 -20.76 -15.12 -3.94
N ASP A 152 -21.42 -15.99 -3.17
CA ASP A 152 -22.45 -15.58 -2.22
C ASP A 152 -21.84 -14.79 -1.05
N VAL A 153 -20.69 -15.24 -0.55
CA VAL A 153 -19.92 -14.58 0.50
C VAL A 153 -19.44 -13.20 0.04
N ALA A 154 -18.84 -13.11 -1.15
CA ALA A 154 -18.34 -11.84 -1.68
C ALA A 154 -19.48 -10.87 -2.00
N SER A 155 -20.56 -11.34 -2.62
CA SER A 155 -21.72 -10.50 -2.97
C SER A 155 -22.43 -9.97 -1.72
N LYS A 156 -22.61 -10.80 -0.70
CA LYS A 156 -23.17 -10.38 0.59
C LYS A 156 -22.31 -9.33 1.27
N ALA A 157 -21.00 -9.57 1.37
CA ALA A 157 -20.06 -8.63 1.99
C ALA A 157 -20.03 -7.28 1.26
N LEU A 158 -20.04 -7.30 -0.08
CA LEU A 158 -20.10 -6.09 -0.89
C LEU A 158 -21.43 -5.35 -0.70
N ALA A 159 -22.55 -6.06 -0.64
CA ALA A 159 -23.87 -5.45 -0.44
C ALA A 159 -23.94 -4.74 0.93
N GLU A 160 -23.52 -5.43 2.00
CA GLU A 160 -23.50 -4.90 3.37
C GLU A 160 -22.59 -3.68 3.49
N TYR A 161 -21.41 -3.73 2.86
CA TYR A 161 -20.52 -2.59 2.81
C TYR A 161 -21.14 -1.41 2.05
N LEU A 162 -21.67 -1.63 0.84
CA LEU A 162 -22.21 -0.57 -0.02
C LEU A 162 -23.48 0.08 0.56
N GLU A 163 -24.29 -0.67 1.32
CA GLU A 163 -25.47 -0.14 2.01
C GLU A 163 -25.13 1.03 2.95
N HIS A 164 -24.00 0.92 3.66
CA HIS A 164 -23.56 1.94 4.61
C HIS A 164 -22.54 2.92 4.01
N ALA A 165 -21.62 2.44 3.17
CA ALA A 165 -20.51 3.22 2.65
C ALA A 165 -20.91 4.18 1.50
N SER A 166 -22.00 3.90 0.78
CA SER A 166 -22.49 4.74 -0.33
C SER A 166 -22.91 6.16 0.08
N ARG A 167 -23.07 6.41 1.38
CA ARG A 167 -23.40 7.73 1.95
C ARG A 167 -22.20 8.69 2.00
N TYR A 168 -20.99 8.18 1.82
CA TYR A 168 -19.73 8.93 1.89
C TYR A 168 -19.19 9.25 0.49
N GLN A 169 -18.03 9.93 0.38
CA GLN A 169 -17.49 10.28 -0.94
C GLN A 169 -17.23 9.03 -1.80
N SER A 170 -17.64 9.12 -3.08
CA SER A 170 -17.53 8.02 -4.05
C SER A 170 -16.09 7.48 -4.17
N GLU A 171 -15.09 8.36 -4.25
CA GLU A 171 -13.68 7.96 -4.38
C GLU A 171 -13.19 7.17 -3.16
N VAL A 172 -13.54 7.61 -1.95
CA VAL A 172 -13.19 6.91 -0.71
C VAL A 172 -13.92 5.56 -0.64
N CYS A 173 -15.21 5.55 -0.96
CA CYS A 173 -16.01 4.32 -0.97
C CYS A 173 -15.46 3.28 -1.96
N GLN A 174 -15.11 3.70 -3.18
CA GLN A 174 -14.53 2.84 -4.20
C GLN A 174 -13.15 2.31 -3.81
N ARG A 175 -12.29 3.16 -3.25
CA ARG A 175 -10.97 2.74 -2.75
C ARG A 175 -11.11 1.68 -1.66
N VAL A 176 -11.90 1.96 -0.62
CA VAL A 176 -12.07 1.02 0.50
C VAL A 176 -12.85 -0.24 0.08
N LYS A 177 -13.69 -0.17 -0.96
CA LYS A 177 -14.30 -1.36 -1.59
C LYS A 177 -13.22 -2.26 -2.22
N ALA A 178 -12.22 -1.70 -2.88
CA ALA A 178 -11.10 -2.48 -3.41
C ALA A 178 -10.33 -3.17 -2.27
N ASP A 179 -10.01 -2.43 -1.20
CA ASP A 179 -9.38 -3.00 0.00
C ASP A 179 -10.23 -4.11 0.64
N LEU A 180 -11.56 -3.99 0.63
CA LEU A 180 -12.47 -5.01 1.14
C LEU A 180 -12.37 -6.30 0.34
N LEU A 181 -12.32 -6.21 -0.99
CA LEU A 181 -12.15 -7.37 -1.87
C LEU A 181 -10.83 -8.11 -1.59
N GLU A 182 -9.74 -7.37 -1.43
CA GLU A 182 -8.44 -7.93 -1.03
C GLU A 182 -8.53 -8.60 0.36
N GLY A 183 -9.23 -7.97 1.30
CA GLY A 183 -9.49 -8.55 2.63
C GLY A 183 -10.29 -9.85 2.56
N ILE A 184 -11.31 -9.94 1.70
CA ILE A 184 -12.09 -11.17 1.49
C ILE A 184 -11.20 -12.27 0.91
N VAL A 185 -10.38 -11.96 -0.09
CA VAL A 185 -9.44 -12.92 -0.69
C VAL A 185 -8.48 -13.45 0.38
N SER A 186 -7.88 -12.55 1.18
CA SER A 186 -6.98 -12.96 2.26
C SER A 186 -7.67 -13.80 3.33
N ALA A 187 -8.93 -13.51 3.65
CA ALA A 187 -9.70 -14.28 4.63
C ALA A 187 -10.02 -15.69 4.11
N VAL A 188 -10.33 -15.84 2.81
CA VAL A 188 -10.69 -17.12 2.19
C VAL A 188 -9.47 -17.98 1.83
N GLN A 189 -8.28 -17.39 1.72
CA GLN A 189 -7.04 -18.07 1.33
C GLN A 189 -6.81 -19.44 2.02
N PRO A 190 -6.99 -19.61 3.35
CA PRO A 190 -6.79 -20.90 4.00
C PRO A 190 -7.71 -22.02 3.47
N VAL A 191 -8.93 -21.67 3.05
CA VAL A 191 -9.89 -22.62 2.47
C VAL A 191 -9.40 -23.10 1.10
N VAL A 192 -8.90 -22.16 0.28
CA VAL A 192 -8.34 -22.45 -1.04
C VAL A 192 -7.09 -23.33 -0.92
N ASP A 193 -6.18 -22.99 0.00
CA ASP A 193 -4.97 -23.77 0.24
C ASP A 193 -5.29 -25.21 0.66
N CYS A 194 -6.33 -25.40 1.48
CA CYS A 194 -6.78 -26.72 1.90
C CYS A 194 -7.36 -27.52 0.72
N LEU A 195 -8.20 -26.89 -0.13
CA LEU A 195 -8.73 -27.53 -1.34
C LEU A 195 -7.60 -27.94 -2.30
N LEU A 196 -6.63 -27.05 -2.54
CA LEU A 196 -5.48 -27.34 -3.39
C LEU A 196 -4.62 -28.48 -2.84
N SER A 197 -4.44 -28.55 -1.51
CA SER A 197 -3.74 -29.68 -0.87
C SER A 197 -4.48 -31.00 -1.13
N HIS A 198 -5.80 -31.04 -0.96
CA HIS A 198 -6.58 -32.25 -1.22
C HIS A 198 -6.51 -32.72 -2.67
N VAL A 199 -6.60 -31.77 -3.62
CA VAL A 199 -6.45 -32.09 -5.06
C VAL A 199 -5.04 -32.60 -5.36
N ARG A 200 -4.00 -31.96 -4.81
CA ARG A 200 -2.60 -32.40 -4.95
C ARG A 200 -2.42 -33.82 -4.45
N ASP A 201 -2.91 -34.11 -3.24
CA ASP A 201 -2.73 -35.41 -2.60
C ASP A 201 -3.51 -36.50 -3.35
N SER A 202 -4.72 -36.19 -3.84
CA SER A 202 -5.52 -37.07 -4.70
C SER A 202 -4.80 -37.42 -6.01
N ILE A 203 -4.26 -36.44 -6.72
CA ILE A 203 -3.51 -36.65 -7.97
C ILE A 203 -2.25 -37.47 -7.70
N ALA A 204 -1.52 -37.16 -6.63
CA ALA A 204 -0.30 -37.88 -6.25
C ALA A 204 -0.60 -39.36 -5.96
N ASN A 205 -1.64 -39.64 -5.19
CA ASN A 205 -2.04 -41.01 -4.87
C ASN A 205 -2.51 -41.77 -6.12
N ALA A 206 -3.35 -41.15 -6.96
CA ALA A 206 -3.80 -41.77 -8.21
C ALA A 206 -2.62 -42.09 -9.16
N PHE A 207 -1.61 -41.22 -9.21
CA PHE A 207 -0.39 -41.46 -9.97
C PHE A 207 0.47 -42.58 -9.36
N LEU A 208 0.63 -42.61 -8.04
CA LEU A 208 1.32 -43.67 -7.32
C LEU A 208 0.66 -45.04 -7.53
N ASP A 209 -0.68 -45.11 -7.47
CA ASP A 209 -1.43 -46.34 -7.72
C ASP A 209 -1.23 -46.81 -9.17
N LYS A 210 -1.23 -45.88 -10.13
CA LYS A 210 -0.99 -46.17 -11.55
C LYS A 210 0.46 -46.63 -11.82
N LEU A 211 1.44 -46.06 -11.13
CA LEU A 211 2.83 -46.51 -11.19
C LEU A 211 3.01 -47.86 -10.51
N THR A 212 2.40 -48.07 -9.35
CA THR A 212 2.54 -49.33 -8.61
C THR A 212 1.88 -50.48 -9.37
N SER A 213 0.73 -50.25 -10.01
CA SER A 213 0.07 -51.24 -10.87
C SER A 213 0.81 -51.50 -12.19
N SER A 214 1.60 -50.55 -12.71
CA SER A 214 2.52 -50.85 -13.82
C SER A 214 3.80 -51.55 -13.36
N PHE A 215 4.15 -51.43 -12.08
CA PHE A 215 5.34 -52.04 -11.47
C PHE A 215 5.06 -53.36 -10.74
N THR A 216 3.79 -53.75 -10.52
CA THR A 216 3.46 -55.09 -10.01
C THR A 216 4.13 -56.09 -10.92
N ALA A 217 5.09 -56.82 -10.34
CA ALA A 217 6.07 -57.63 -11.01
C ALA A 217 5.47 -58.37 -12.21
N ALA A 218 6.14 -58.30 -13.36
CA ALA A 218 5.92 -59.27 -14.42
C ALA A 218 5.83 -60.65 -13.75
N ALA A 219 4.66 -61.28 -13.82
CA ALA A 219 4.42 -62.60 -13.26
C ALA A 219 5.26 -63.58 -14.09
N GLY A 220 6.53 -63.70 -13.69
CA GLY A 220 7.59 -64.31 -14.49
C GLY A 220 8.22 -63.31 -15.45
N ASP A 221 9.44 -62.84 -15.13
CA ASP A 221 10.40 -62.63 -16.21
C ASP A 221 10.41 -63.93 -17.01
N ALA A 222 10.09 -63.86 -18.31
CA ALA A 222 10.16 -65.04 -19.17
C ALA A 222 11.53 -65.68 -18.94
N THR A 223 11.56 -66.95 -18.52
CA THR A 223 12.79 -67.67 -18.22
C THR A 223 13.71 -67.51 -19.41
N ARG A 224 14.70 -66.62 -19.32
CA ARG A 224 15.60 -66.39 -20.44
C ARG A 224 16.36 -67.69 -20.62
N THR A 225 16.28 -68.23 -21.84
CA THR A 225 17.01 -69.44 -22.19
C THR A 225 18.20 -69.07 -23.06
N LEU A 226 19.33 -69.71 -22.80
CA LEU A 226 20.56 -69.59 -23.59
C LEU A 226 20.85 -71.00 -24.12
N ALA A 227 20.86 -71.16 -25.45
CA ALA A 227 20.99 -72.46 -26.12
C ALA A 227 20.00 -73.54 -25.62
N GLY A 228 18.76 -73.13 -25.31
CA GLY A 228 17.69 -74.05 -24.89
C GLY A 228 17.70 -74.44 -23.40
N ARG A 229 18.57 -73.86 -22.57
CA ARG A 229 18.59 -74.07 -21.10
C ARG A 229 18.26 -72.79 -20.34
N PRO A 230 17.61 -72.85 -19.17
CA PRO A 230 17.44 -71.69 -18.30
C PRO A 230 18.79 -71.03 -18.00
N VAL A 231 18.87 -69.70 -18.11
CA VAL A 231 20.10 -68.94 -17.89
C VAL A 231 20.72 -69.22 -16.50
N LEU A 232 19.90 -69.46 -15.48
CA LEU A 232 20.37 -69.79 -14.12
C LEU A 232 21.15 -71.13 -14.09
N ASP A 233 20.69 -72.14 -14.82
CA ASP A 233 21.36 -73.45 -14.92
C ASP A 233 22.61 -73.40 -15.80
N ALA A 234 22.59 -72.56 -16.85
CA ALA A 234 23.75 -72.30 -17.69
C ALA A 234 24.86 -71.56 -16.91
N TRP A 235 24.49 -70.68 -15.99
CA TRP A 235 25.43 -69.95 -15.14
C TRP A 235 26.05 -70.85 -14.08
N ALA A 236 25.27 -71.73 -13.45
CA ALA A 236 25.77 -72.64 -12.42
C ALA A 236 26.92 -73.54 -12.92
N ASN A 237 26.86 -73.96 -14.19
CA ASN A 237 27.87 -74.82 -14.82
C ASN A 237 28.97 -74.04 -15.59
N TYR A 238 28.96 -72.70 -15.56
CA TYR A 238 29.92 -71.88 -16.32
C TYR A 238 31.36 -72.06 -15.82
N ASN A 239 31.55 -72.31 -14.52
CA ASN A 239 32.87 -72.52 -13.92
C ASN A 239 33.34 -73.99 -13.94
N ASP A 240 32.48 -74.93 -14.29
CA ASP A 240 32.83 -76.37 -14.30
C ASP A 240 33.40 -76.83 -15.66
N ALA A 241 33.52 -75.93 -16.63
CA ALA A 241 34.02 -76.19 -17.98
C ALA A 241 35.38 -75.53 -18.28
N SER A 242 36.16 -75.16 -17.25
CA SER A 242 37.55 -74.70 -17.39
C SER A 242 38.55 -75.74 -16.89
#